data_AF-A0A6P0JSY4-F1
#
_entry.id   AF-A0A6P0JSY4-F1
#
_cell.length_a   1.000
_cell.length_b   1.000
_cell.length_c   1.000
_cell.angle_alpha   90.00
_cell.angle_beta   90.00
_cell.angle_gamma   90.00
#
_symmetry.space_group_name_H-M   'P 1'
#
loop_
_entity.id
_entity.type
_entity.pdbx_description
1 polymer ?
#
loop_
_entity_poly.entity_id
_entity_poly.type
_entity_poly.pdbx_seq_one_letter_code
_entity_poly.pdbx_strand_id
1 'polypeptide(L)'
;AQIEILSTYEQKTLLRITLEEGRNRQIRRVAEQLGHPVLELHRLTIGSLHLNQPPHPTLRSGDYRFLSQAEIDRCFALACQSKSS
;
A
#
# COMPACT_ATOMS: atom_id res chain seq x y z
N ALA A 1 -4.05 -3.51 11.96
CA ALA A 1 -3.13 -3.89 10.87
C ALA A 1 -3.45 -5.30 10.40
N GLN A 2 -3.54 -5.53 9.10
CA GLN A 2 -3.83 -6.84 8.50
C GLN A 2 -2.60 -7.33 7.74
N ILE A 3 -2.30 -8.63 7.85
CA ILE A 3 -1.14 -9.25 7.21
C ILE A 3 -1.60 -10.51 6.51
N GLU A 4 -1.16 -10.70 5.27
CA GLU A 4 -1.45 -11.85 4.42
C GLU A 4 -0.15 -12.35 3.78
N ILE A 5 0.06 -13.67 3.78
CA ILE A 5 1.18 -14.30 3.08
C ILE A 5 0.74 -14.54 1.63
N LEU A 6 1.41 -13.91 0.67
CA LEU A 6 1.12 -14.11 -0.75
C LEU A 6 1.90 -15.29 -1.32
N SER A 7 3.16 -15.43 -0.91
CA SER A 7 4.05 -16.47 -1.41
C SER A 7 5.20 -16.71 -0.43
N THR A 8 5.58 -17.97 -0.28
CA THR A 8 6.75 -18.38 0.51
C THR A 8 7.78 -18.99 -0.43
N TYR A 9 9.01 -18.53 -0.33
CA TYR A 9 10.17 -19.06 -1.02
C TYR A 9 11.18 -19.56 0.01
N GLU A 10 12.20 -20.33 -0.42
CA GLU A 10 13.17 -20.95 0.49
C GLU A 10 13.86 -19.97 1.44
N GLN A 11 14.17 -18.75 0.98
CA GLN A 11 14.92 -17.74 1.76
C GLN A 11 14.17 -16.42 1.94
N LYS A 12 12.93 -16.30 1.46
CA LYS A 12 12.16 -15.05 1.54
C LYS A 12 10.66 -15.32 1.52
N THR A 13 9.88 -14.43 2.13
CA THR A 13 8.42 -14.48 2.09
C THR A 13 7.89 -13.16 1.55
N LEU A 14 6.92 -13.24 0.65
CA LEU A 14 6.18 -12.09 0.15
C LEU A 14 4.93 -11.87 1.00
N LEU A 15 4.87 -10.72 1.67
CA LEU A 15 3.78 -10.34 2.55
C LEU A 15 3.01 -9.16 1.96
N ARG A 16 1.69 -9.22 2.05
CA ARG A 16 0.81 -8.06 1.90
C ARG A 16 0.46 -7.55 3.29
N ILE A 17 0.75 -6.27 3.51
CA ILE A 17 0.48 -5.62 4.79
C ILE A 17 -0.42 -4.41 4.54
N THR A 18 -1.54 -4.37 5.24
CA THR A 18 -2.45 -3.22 5.24
C THR A 18 -2.33 -2.50 6.58
N LEU A 19 -1.93 -1.25 6.51
CA LEU A 19 -1.78 -0.35 7.66
C LEU A 19 -2.73 0.83 7.54
N GLU A 20 -3.28 1.24 8.67
CA GLU A 20 -4.10 2.46 8.78
C GLU A 20 -3.24 3.69 9.13
N GLU A 21 -2.17 3.48 9.89
CA GLU A 21 -1.14 4.48 10.18
C GLU A 21 0.13 4.25 9.35
N GLY A 22 0.90 5.31 9.13
CA GLY A 22 2.15 5.26 8.37
C GLY A 22 3.29 5.93 9.12
N ARG A 23 3.69 5.43 10.29
CA ARG A 23 4.82 6.01 11.03
C ARG A 23 6.13 5.80 10.25
N ASN A 24 7.07 6.74 10.41
CA ASN A 24 8.33 6.74 9.64
C ASN A 24 9.04 5.38 9.76
N ARG A 25 9.26 4.72 8.61
CA ARG A 25 9.93 3.42 8.47
C ARG A 25 9.32 2.30 9.33
N GLN A 26 8.04 2.39 9.73
CA GLN A 26 7.40 1.45 10.65
C GLN A 26 7.56 -0.01 10.23
N ILE A 27 7.25 -0.35 8.96
CA ILE A 27 7.39 -1.72 8.44
C ILE A 27 8.83 -2.22 8.55
N ARG A 28 9.81 -1.40 8.14
CA ARG A 28 11.23 -1.79 8.17
C ARG A 28 11.74 -1.99 9.59
N ARG A 29 11.38 -1.09 10.51
CA ARG A 29 11.78 -1.17 11.93
C ARG A 29 11.21 -2.42 12.61
N VAL A 30 9.93 -2.71 12.42
CA VAL A 30 9.29 -3.89 13.00
C VAL A 30 9.93 -5.17 12.46
N ALA A 31 10.14 -5.25 11.15
CA ALA A 31 10.75 -6.42 10.53
C ALA A 31 12.21 -6.63 10.96
N GLU A 32 13.00 -5.55 11.07
CA GLU A 32 14.36 -5.57 11.62
C GLU A 32 14.38 -6.07 13.08
N GLN A 33 13.46 -5.59 13.93
CA GLN A 33 13.33 -6.04 15.33
C GLN A 33 13.01 -7.53 15.47
N LEU A 34 12.28 -8.09 14.49
CA LEU A 34 11.94 -9.51 14.44
C LEU A 34 13.04 -10.37 13.78
N GLY A 35 14.16 -9.78 13.37
CA GLY A 35 15.25 -10.50 12.70
C GLY A 35 14.98 -10.81 11.21
N HIS A 36 14.00 -10.15 10.60
CA HIS A 36 13.60 -10.35 9.21
C HIS A 36 13.74 -9.05 8.41
N PRO A 37 14.95 -8.67 7.96
CA PRO A 37 15.15 -7.43 7.24
C PRO A 37 14.36 -7.39 5.92
N VAL A 38 13.73 -6.24 5.64
CA VAL A 38 12.91 -6.05 4.43
C VAL A 38 13.79 -5.85 3.20
N LEU A 39 13.79 -6.84 2.31
CA LEU A 39 14.53 -6.81 1.04
C LEU A 39 13.93 -5.80 0.05
N GLU A 40 12.61 -5.84 -0.14
CA GLU A 40 11.88 -4.97 -1.05
C GLU A 40 10.59 -4.50 -0.39
N LEU A 41 10.24 -3.23 -0.59
CA LEU A 41 9.00 -2.65 -0.07
C LEU A 41 8.35 -1.81 -1.15
N HIS A 42 7.19 -2.26 -1.61
CA HIS A 42 6.42 -1.58 -2.64
C HIS A 42 5.01 -1.27 -2.13
N ARG A 43 4.55 -0.03 -2.32
CA ARG A 43 3.21 0.38 -1.94
C ARG A 43 2.28 0.24 -3.13
N LEU A 44 1.37 -0.72 -3.06
CA LEU A 44 0.43 -1.03 -4.15
C LEU A 44 -0.84 -0.17 -4.10
N THR A 45 -1.29 0.21 -2.90
CA THR A 45 -2.56 0.90 -2.69
C THR A 45 -2.44 2.01 -1.63
N ILE A 46 -3.28 3.04 -1.77
CA ILE A 46 -3.49 4.09 -0.78
C ILE A 46 -5.00 4.34 -0.71
N GLY A 47 -5.65 3.91 0.37
CA GLY A 47 -7.11 3.95 0.46
C GLY A 47 -7.75 3.20 -0.71
N SER A 48 -8.60 3.88 -1.48
CA SER A 48 -9.22 3.35 -2.70
C SER A 48 -8.38 3.48 -3.98
N LEU A 49 -7.17 4.06 -3.90
CA LEU A 49 -6.31 4.23 -5.06
C LEU A 49 -5.38 3.03 -5.21
N HIS A 50 -5.43 2.39 -6.38
CA HIS A 50 -4.51 1.32 -6.75
C HIS A 50 -3.51 1.85 -7.78
N LEU A 51 -2.23 1.48 -7.64
CA LEU A 51 -1.16 1.95 -8.52
C LEU A 51 -1.40 1.55 -9.99
N ASN A 52 -1.78 0.29 -10.22
CA ASN A 52 -2.10 -0.25 -11.53
C ASN A 52 -3.49 -0.91 -11.46
N GLN A 53 -4.50 -0.25 -12.01
CA GLN A 53 -5.86 -0.76 -12.08
C GLN A 53 -6.51 -0.39 -13.42
N PRO A 54 -7.16 -1.32 -14.12
CA PRO A 54 -7.99 -1.00 -15.27
C PRO A 54 -9.10 0.00 -14.89
N PRO A 55 -9.49 0.94 -15.77
CA PRO A 55 -9.08 1.11 -17.16
C PRO A 55 -7.82 1.98 -17.34
N HIS A 56 -7.12 2.34 -16.27
CA HIS A 56 -5.95 3.21 -16.36
C HIS A 56 -4.73 2.47 -16.95
N PRO A 57 -3.86 3.19 -17.68
CA PRO A 57 -2.62 2.59 -18.18
C PRO A 57 -1.69 2.22 -17.01
N THR A 58 -0.94 1.14 -17.18
CA THR A 58 0.10 0.73 -16.24
C THR A 58 1.19 1.79 -16.16
N LEU A 59 1.48 2.29 -14.96
CA LEU A 59 2.54 3.26 -14.72
C LEU A 59 3.88 2.53 -14.53
N ARG A 60 4.94 3.01 -15.19
CA ARG A 60 6.29 2.54 -14.92
C ARG A 60 6.92 3.37 -13.79
N SER A 61 8.02 2.88 -13.25
CA SER A 61 8.78 3.61 -12.24
C SER A 61 9.20 4.99 -12.76
N GLY A 62 8.77 6.05 -12.05
CA GLY A 62 9.03 7.45 -12.42
C GLY A 62 7.89 8.13 -13.16
N ASP A 63 6.92 7.37 -13.68
CA ASP A 63 5.75 7.93 -14.36
C ASP A 63 4.71 8.43 -13.35
N TYR A 64 3.89 9.39 -13.79
CA TYR A 64 2.74 9.86 -13.05
C TYR A 64 1.55 10.08 -13.99
N ARG A 65 0.35 10.12 -13.41
CA ARG A 65 -0.87 10.53 -14.10
C ARG A 65 -1.76 11.34 -13.18
N PHE A 66 -2.68 12.07 -13.77
CA PHE A 66 -3.77 12.69 -13.02
C PHE A 66 -4.81 11.65 -12.59
N LEU A 67 -5.41 11.90 -11.42
CA LEU A 67 -6.55 11.12 -10.94
C LEU A 67 -7.79 11.48 -11.75
N SER A 68 -8.64 10.48 -12.00
CA SER A 68 -9.97 10.72 -12.58
C SER A 68 -10.91 11.33 -11.55
N GLN A 69 -11.98 12.00 -12.00
CA GLN A 69 -12.98 12.56 -11.09
C GLN A 69 -13.57 11.50 -10.16
N ALA A 70 -13.86 10.30 -10.67
CA ALA A 70 -14.37 9.20 -9.86
C ALA A 70 -13.38 8.72 -8.77
N GLU A 71 -12.07 8.78 -9.02
CA GLU A 71 -11.05 8.47 -8.00
C GLU A 71 -10.99 9.55 -6.93
N ILE A 72 -11.08 10.82 -7.34
CA ILE A 72 -11.11 11.97 -6.44
C ILE A 72 -12.33 11.90 -5.52
N ASP A 73 -13.51 11.67 -6.08
CA ASP A 73 -14.77 11.58 -5.32
C ASP A 73 -14.72 10.43 -4.31
N ARG A 74 -14.17 9.26 -4.68
CA ARG A 74 -13.97 8.13 -3.76
C ARG A 74 -13.03 8.47 -2.61
N CYS A 75 -11.92 9.17 -2.90
CA CYS A 75 -10.99 9.60 -1.87
C CYS A 75 -11.66 10.55 -0.86
N PHE A 76 -12.46 11.51 -1.34
CA PHE A 76 -13.22 12.41 -0.46
C PHE A 76 -14.29 11.68 0.35
N ALA A 77 -15.04 10.76 -0.28
CA ALA A 77 -16.05 9.96 0.40
C ALA A 77 -15.46 9.14 1.57
N LEU A 78 -14.26 8.57 1.39
CA LEU A 78 -13.55 7.85 2.45
C LEU A 78 -13.02 8.78 3.55
N ALA A 79 -12.49 9.95 3.16
CA ALA A 79 -11.98 10.94 4.12
C ALA A 79 -13.10 11.56 5.00
N CYS A 80 -14.33 11.66 4.48
CA CYS A 80 -15.48 12.13 5.25
C CYS A 80 -15.96 11.08 6.27
N GLN A 81 -15.84 9.78 5.97
CA GLN A 81 -16.26 8.71 6.88
C GLN A 81 -15.33 8.59 8.10
N SER A 82 -14.03 8.81 7.94
CA SER A 82 -13.04 8.70 9.02
C SER A 82 -13.06 9.85 10.04
N LYS A 83 -13.85 10.92 9.81
CA LYS A 83 -13.99 12.06 10.73
C LYS A 83 -15.20 11.96 11.66
N SER A 84 -15.90 10.83 11.69
CA SER A 84 -17.10 10.61 12.50
C SER A 84 -16.88 9.73 13.73
N SER A 85 -15.75 9.90 14.42
CA SER A 85 -15.46 9.30 15.74
C SER A 85 -14.69 10.28 16.62
#